data_AF-A0A950UKR7-F1
#
_entry.id   AF-A0A950UKR7-F1
#
_cell.length_a   1.000
_cell.length_b   1.000
_cell.length_c   1.000
_cell.angle_alpha   90.00
_cell.angle_beta   90.00
_cell.angle_gamma   90.00
#
_symmetry.space_group_name_H-M   'P 1'
#
loop_
_entity.id
_entity.type
_entity.pdbx_description
1 polymer ?
#
loop_
_entity_poly.entity_id
_entity_poly.type
_entity_poly.pdbx_seq_one_letter_code
_entity_poly.pdbx_strand_id
1 'polypeptide(L)'
;LDCAQYGYDPLCAYQYVDPTEIAPYWKMAAQYALADHMFPTETSGSFSAHQDLIRGDSAITSRESLIDFPSKPPWGCDAYPGTTTTLITPPNRELVTGPAPCTNKFPDPAAYRTLRDLLDAKSIPWKYYVPPLTKTAIAGAIWNAYDVIWPVRYGPEWTTNVSFPEKNIFRDIRAGALPDVAWVIPDNVNSDHGGPFFGRTDKGPSWVSQIVNAIGTSRYWTSTAIIIVWDDWGGWYDHVAPPQLDYAGLGIRVPMIVVSPYAKSGYVSHTQYEFGSIVKFVEDVWSLGRLGTTDERANSINDVFDFKQMARPFKPIPAPYSRKFFERQPPSNLPVDGY
;
A
#
# COMPACT_ATOMS: atom_id res chain seq x y z
N LEU A 1 16.51 -2.76 -11.90
CA LEU A 1 17.26 -1.58 -12.40
C LEU A 1 18.64 -1.49 -11.74
N ASP A 2 19.72 -1.50 -12.52
CA ASP A 2 21.12 -1.57 -12.04
C ASP A 2 21.78 -0.18 -12.03
N CYS A 3 21.61 0.54 -10.92
CA CYS A 3 22.31 1.80 -10.65
C CYS A 3 23.61 1.62 -9.86
N ALA A 4 23.90 0.39 -9.43
CA ALA A 4 25.04 0.09 -8.57
C ALA A 4 26.33 -0.11 -9.38
N GLN A 5 26.21 -0.62 -10.61
CA GLN A 5 27.36 -1.12 -11.36
C GLN A 5 28.29 -0.01 -11.92
N TYR A 6 27.89 1.27 -11.88
CA TYR A 6 28.61 2.36 -12.57
C TYR A 6 29.01 3.60 -11.73
N GLY A 7 28.90 3.56 -10.41
CA GLY A 7 29.04 4.78 -9.60
C GLY A 7 27.80 5.67 -9.78
N TYR A 8 27.65 6.69 -8.94
CA TYR A 8 26.47 7.55 -8.87
C TYR A 8 26.14 8.17 -10.24
N ASP A 9 25.27 7.54 -11.04
CA ASP A 9 24.78 8.07 -12.31
C ASP A 9 23.51 8.88 -12.03
N PRO A 10 23.55 10.22 -12.14
CA PRO A 10 22.37 11.06 -11.91
C PRO A 10 21.25 10.80 -12.93
N LEU A 11 21.53 10.12 -14.04
CA LEU A 11 20.51 9.72 -15.02
C LEU A 11 19.69 8.51 -14.57
N CYS A 12 20.09 7.82 -13.50
CA CYS A 12 19.36 6.66 -13.00
C CYS A 12 17.90 6.99 -12.68
N ALA A 13 17.62 8.12 -12.04
CA ALA A 13 16.26 8.53 -11.73
C ALA A 13 15.37 8.64 -12.99
N TYR A 14 15.93 8.85 -14.18
CA TYR A 14 15.18 9.01 -15.43
C TYR A 14 14.98 7.71 -16.23
N GLN A 15 15.34 6.57 -15.64
CA GLN A 15 15.13 5.26 -16.27
C GLN A 15 13.68 4.81 -16.15
N TYR A 16 13.29 3.88 -17.03
CA TYR A 16 12.04 3.13 -16.95
C TYR A 16 12.35 1.63 -16.89
N VAL A 17 11.47 0.87 -16.25
CA VAL A 17 11.60 -0.58 -16.13
C VAL A 17 11.38 -1.25 -17.49
N ASP A 18 12.19 -2.25 -17.81
CA ASP A 18 11.97 -3.08 -19.01
C ASP A 18 10.58 -3.76 -18.89
N PRO A 19 9.67 -3.57 -19.87
CA PRO A 19 8.33 -4.16 -19.82
C PRO A 19 8.31 -5.69 -19.63
N THR A 20 9.39 -6.39 -19.98
CA THR A 20 9.52 -7.83 -19.78
C THR A 20 9.74 -8.22 -18.31
N GLU A 21 10.35 -7.35 -17.50
CA GLU A 21 10.54 -7.56 -16.05
C GLU A 21 9.20 -7.45 -15.30
N ILE A 22 8.34 -6.53 -15.75
CA ILE A 22 7.00 -6.28 -15.20
C ILE A 22 5.87 -6.83 -16.09
N ALA A 23 6.18 -7.84 -16.91
CA ALA A 23 5.20 -8.45 -17.83
C ALA A 23 3.88 -8.88 -17.17
N PRO A 24 3.85 -9.38 -15.92
CA PRO A 24 2.59 -9.70 -15.26
C PRO A 24 1.68 -8.48 -15.03
N TYR A 25 2.23 -7.31 -14.70
CA TYR A 25 1.44 -6.07 -14.53
C TYR A 25 0.84 -5.61 -15.86
N TRP A 26 1.62 -5.61 -16.94
CA TRP A 26 1.10 -5.36 -18.29
C TRP A 26 -0.01 -6.32 -18.67
N LYS A 27 0.13 -7.59 -18.28
CA LYS A 27 -0.89 -8.61 -18.54
C LYS A 27 -2.18 -8.37 -17.74
N MET A 28 -2.10 -7.81 -16.54
CA MET A 28 -3.27 -7.39 -15.76
C MET A 28 -3.92 -6.15 -16.38
N ALA A 29 -3.14 -5.10 -16.66
CA ALA A 29 -3.64 -3.86 -17.27
C ALA A 29 -4.34 -4.11 -18.61
N ALA A 30 -3.77 -4.95 -19.49
CA ALA A 30 -4.38 -5.28 -20.77
C ALA A 30 -5.69 -6.10 -20.65
N GLN A 31 -5.88 -6.82 -19.54
CA GLN A 31 -7.07 -7.64 -19.30
C GLN A 31 -8.17 -6.92 -18.53
N TYR A 32 -7.80 -5.95 -17.70
CA TYR A 32 -8.66 -5.26 -16.76
C TYR A 32 -8.48 -3.74 -16.91
N ALA A 33 -8.38 -3.00 -15.80
CA ALA A 33 -8.25 -1.55 -15.84
C ALA A 33 -6.91 -1.09 -15.25
N LEU A 34 -6.36 -0.04 -15.87
CA LEU A 34 -5.23 0.75 -15.40
C LEU A 34 -5.73 2.18 -15.16
N ALA A 35 -5.32 2.82 -14.07
CA ALA A 35 -5.45 4.26 -13.93
C ALA A 35 -4.06 4.89 -14.05
N ASP A 36 -3.94 5.85 -14.96
CA ASP A 36 -2.67 6.54 -15.27
C ASP A 36 -2.60 7.96 -14.67
N HIS A 37 -3.48 8.26 -13.70
CA HIS A 37 -3.49 9.51 -12.93
C HIS A 37 -3.72 9.23 -11.44
N MET A 38 -3.10 8.18 -10.91
CA MET A 38 -3.10 7.87 -9.47
C MET A 38 -1.87 8.50 -8.79
N PHE A 39 -2.06 9.23 -7.70
CA PHE A 39 -0.97 9.86 -6.96
C PHE A 39 -1.03 9.46 -5.49
N PRO A 40 0.09 9.30 -4.78
CA PRO A 40 0.08 9.26 -3.32
C PRO A 40 -0.60 10.53 -2.77
N THR A 41 -1.27 10.44 -1.62
CA THR A 41 -2.01 11.60 -1.07
C THR A 41 -1.07 12.75 -0.70
N GLU A 42 0.18 12.45 -0.36
CA GLU A 42 1.23 13.42 -0.06
C GLU A 42 2.56 13.08 -0.74
N THR A 43 3.45 14.07 -0.84
CA THR A 43 4.82 13.86 -1.34
C THR A 43 5.71 13.31 -0.22
N SER A 44 5.73 12.00 -0.04
CA SER A 44 6.47 11.35 1.05
C SER A 44 6.95 9.94 0.67
N GLY A 45 7.72 9.31 1.55
CA GLY A 45 8.12 7.90 1.46
C GLY A 45 7.12 6.94 2.12
N SER A 46 7.48 5.65 2.10
CA SER A 46 6.62 4.53 2.47
C SER A 46 5.88 4.64 3.81
N PHE A 47 6.50 5.21 4.85
CA PHE A 47 5.91 5.22 6.19
C PHE A 47 4.56 5.93 6.23
N SER A 48 4.46 7.13 5.67
CA SER A 48 3.23 7.91 5.68
C SER A 48 2.29 7.54 4.53
N ALA A 49 2.82 7.11 3.38
CA ALA A 49 2.01 6.52 2.31
C ALA A 49 1.18 5.32 2.81
N HIS A 50 1.75 4.48 3.67
CA HIS A 50 1.02 3.39 4.31
C HIS A 50 -0.04 3.87 5.32
N GLN A 51 0.14 5.05 5.94
CA GLN A 51 -0.92 5.67 6.75
C GLN A 51 -2.08 6.15 5.87
N ASP A 52 -1.76 6.79 4.76
CA ASP A 52 -2.76 7.26 3.80
C ASP A 52 -3.59 6.09 3.23
N LEU A 53 -2.99 4.92 3.01
CA LEU A 53 -3.70 3.73 2.53
C LEU A 53 -4.71 3.15 3.52
N ILE A 54 -4.60 3.47 4.81
CA ILE A 54 -5.56 3.04 5.83
C ILE A 54 -6.49 4.16 6.30
N ARG A 55 -6.22 5.43 5.97
CA ARG A 55 -6.99 6.57 6.50
C ARG A 55 -7.36 7.64 5.47
N GLY A 56 -6.65 7.72 4.36
CA GLY A 56 -6.81 8.75 3.34
C GLY A 56 -5.93 9.97 3.59
N ASP A 57 -5.31 10.13 4.76
CA ASP A 57 -4.22 11.08 4.99
C ASP A 57 -3.40 10.68 6.23
N SER A 58 -2.34 11.44 6.47
CA SER A 58 -1.43 11.35 7.60
C SER A 58 -1.62 12.50 8.60
N ALA A 59 -2.72 13.28 8.50
CA ALA A 59 -2.93 14.51 9.25
C ALA A 59 -3.20 14.25 10.75
N ILE A 60 -2.35 14.78 11.64
CA ILE A 60 -2.46 14.58 13.09
C ILE A 60 -3.14 15.76 13.79
N THR A 61 -3.10 16.93 13.16
CA THR A 61 -3.87 18.12 13.54
C THR A 61 -4.30 18.86 12.27
N SER A 62 -5.07 19.93 12.41
CA SER A 62 -5.46 20.79 11.26
C SER A 62 -4.28 21.48 10.53
N ARG A 63 -3.04 21.37 11.04
CA ARG A 63 -1.86 22.05 10.50
C ARG A 63 -0.60 21.18 10.48
N GLU A 64 -0.69 19.92 10.86
CA GLU A 64 0.45 19.03 10.98
C GLU A 64 0.06 17.67 10.41
N SER A 65 0.86 17.19 9.46
CA SER A 65 0.76 15.85 8.90
C SER A 65 2.07 15.11 9.11
N LEU A 66 2.00 13.79 9.33
CA LEU A 66 3.20 12.95 9.33
C LEU A 66 3.75 12.92 7.91
N ILE A 67 5.05 13.13 7.77
CA ILE A 67 5.76 12.98 6.49
C ILE A 67 7.04 12.22 6.76
N ASP A 68 7.62 11.63 5.71
CA ASP A 68 8.89 10.92 5.71
C ASP A 68 9.02 9.86 6.82
N PHE A 69 10.26 9.43 7.03
CA PHE A 69 10.59 8.44 8.04
C PHE A 69 10.78 9.08 9.42
N PRO A 70 10.44 8.36 10.51
CA PRO A 70 10.87 8.72 11.85
C PRO A 70 12.40 8.80 11.97
N SER A 71 12.87 9.63 12.89
CA SER A 71 14.30 9.99 13.00
C SER A 71 15.26 8.84 13.31
N LYS A 72 14.77 7.70 13.81
CA LYS A 72 15.58 6.51 14.13
C LYS A 72 14.77 5.21 13.97
N PRO A 73 15.36 4.15 13.39
CA PRO A 73 14.76 2.82 13.40
C PRO A 73 15.04 2.06 14.71
N PRO A 74 14.28 1.00 15.05
CA PRO A 74 13.06 0.55 14.37
C PRO A 74 11.92 1.57 14.53
N TRP A 75 10.93 1.52 13.64
CA TRP A 75 9.77 2.44 13.65
C TRP A 75 8.56 1.78 14.32
N GLY A 76 7.45 2.49 14.40
CA GLY A 76 6.25 1.98 15.07
C GLY A 76 6.32 2.02 16.59
N CYS A 77 5.54 1.15 17.24
CA CYS A 77 5.53 1.06 18.71
C CYS A 77 6.78 0.42 19.31
N ASP A 78 7.66 -0.16 18.48
CA ASP A 78 8.95 -0.70 18.93
C ASP A 78 10.09 0.34 18.85
N ALA A 79 9.77 1.60 18.51
CA ALA A 79 10.76 2.67 18.35
C ALA A 79 11.56 3.00 19.62
N TYR A 80 12.86 3.32 19.44
CA TYR A 80 13.73 3.66 20.57
C TYR A 80 13.28 4.97 21.26
N PRO A 81 13.51 5.11 22.58
CA PRO A 81 13.27 6.37 23.28
C PRO A 81 13.95 7.56 22.61
N GLY A 82 13.22 8.66 22.45
CA GLY A 82 13.69 9.87 21.77
C GLY A 82 13.60 9.83 20.25
N THR A 83 13.00 8.79 19.66
CA THR A 83 12.58 8.81 18.25
C THR A 83 11.43 9.79 18.07
N THR A 84 11.49 10.59 17.01
CA THR A 84 10.51 11.60 16.63
C THR A 84 10.02 11.33 15.22
N THR A 85 8.75 11.57 14.95
CA THR A 85 8.25 11.62 13.57
C THR A 85 8.68 12.91 12.88
N THR A 86 8.72 12.87 11.56
CA THR A 86 8.85 14.07 10.74
C THR A 86 7.46 14.59 10.41
N LEU A 87 7.30 15.91 10.43
CA LEU A 87 6.03 16.59 10.18
C LEU A 87 6.17 17.55 9.02
N ILE A 88 5.12 17.68 8.22
CA ILE A 88 4.92 18.80 7.30
C ILE A 88 3.86 19.75 7.84
N THR A 89 4.16 21.04 7.80
CA THR A 89 3.30 22.12 8.31
C THR A 89 3.12 23.22 7.27
N PRO A 90 2.00 23.96 7.22
CA PRO A 90 1.85 25.09 6.31
C PRO A 90 2.93 26.17 6.52
N PRO A 91 3.51 26.76 5.45
CA PRO A 91 3.20 26.59 4.03
C PRO A 91 4.17 25.61 3.31
N ASN A 92 4.49 24.46 3.92
CA ASN A 92 5.41 23.39 3.46
C ASN A 92 6.74 23.40 4.18
N ARG A 93 6.67 23.51 5.51
CA ARG A 93 7.82 23.41 6.39
C ARG A 93 7.88 22.03 7.01
N GLU A 94 8.95 21.32 6.70
CA GLU A 94 9.34 20.07 7.34
C GLU A 94 9.96 20.31 8.73
N LEU A 95 9.60 19.46 9.69
CA LEU A 95 10.06 19.52 11.08
C LEU A 95 10.30 18.10 11.61
N VAL A 96 11.53 17.78 12.02
CA VAL A 96 11.90 16.50 12.67
C VAL A 96 11.69 16.56 14.20
N THR A 97 10.66 17.29 14.63
CA THR A 97 10.31 17.51 16.04
C THR A 97 8.95 16.95 16.38
N GLY A 98 8.44 16.05 15.53
CA GLY A 98 7.16 15.40 15.74
C GLY A 98 7.16 14.51 16.98
N PRO A 99 5.98 14.08 17.41
CA PRO A 99 5.80 13.16 18.53
C PRO A 99 6.45 11.80 18.26
N ALA A 100 6.54 10.97 19.29
CA ALA A 100 7.03 9.60 19.13
C ALA A 100 6.09 8.81 18.18
N PRO A 101 6.62 7.91 17.33
CA PRO A 101 5.84 7.25 16.27
C PRO A 101 4.60 6.48 16.74
N CYS A 102 4.60 6.02 17.99
CA CYS A 102 3.45 5.38 18.59
C CYS A 102 3.44 5.59 20.11
N THR A 103 2.33 6.11 20.62
CA THR A 103 2.05 6.22 22.06
C THR A 103 0.55 6.02 22.31
N ASN A 104 0.15 5.79 23.56
CA ASN A 104 -1.27 5.71 23.91
C ASN A 104 -2.05 7.03 23.72
N LYS A 105 -1.36 8.12 23.38
CA LYS A 105 -1.92 9.45 23.12
C LYS A 105 -1.64 9.96 21.71
N PHE A 106 -0.86 9.22 20.92
CA PHE A 106 -0.37 9.67 19.63
C PHE A 106 -0.21 8.51 18.62
N PRO A 107 -0.78 8.63 17.40
CA PRO A 107 -1.69 9.70 17.03
C PRO A 107 -2.96 9.66 17.91
N ASP A 108 -3.61 10.80 18.15
CA ASP A 108 -4.75 10.88 19.07
C ASP A 108 -5.81 9.84 18.64
N PRO A 109 -6.09 8.79 19.43
CA PRO A 109 -6.98 7.72 18.99
C PRO A 109 -8.39 8.19 18.65
N ALA A 110 -8.83 9.33 19.19
CA ALA A 110 -10.12 9.91 18.88
C ALA A 110 -10.11 10.72 17.57
N ALA A 111 -8.98 11.34 17.21
CA ALA A 111 -8.84 12.19 16.03
C ALA A 111 -8.21 11.45 14.82
N TYR A 112 -7.43 10.41 15.05
CA TYR A 112 -6.72 9.62 14.05
C TYR A 112 -7.40 8.27 13.84
N ARG A 113 -8.66 8.34 13.41
CA ARG A 113 -9.43 7.16 13.02
C ARG A 113 -8.97 6.68 11.66
N THR A 114 -8.91 5.37 11.49
CA THR A 114 -8.55 4.70 10.24
C THR A 114 -9.75 3.90 9.74
N LEU A 115 -9.66 3.36 8.53
CA LEU A 115 -10.73 2.58 7.91
C LEU A 115 -11.14 1.38 8.77
N ARG A 116 -10.21 0.80 9.55
CA ARG A 116 -10.52 -0.24 10.54
C ARG A 116 -11.60 0.19 11.52
N ASP A 117 -11.58 1.45 11.99
CA ASP A 117 -12.54 1.95 12.97
C ASP A 117 -13.96 1.97 12.41
N LEU A 118 -14.09 2.23 11.11
CA LEU A 118 -15.37 2.19 10.41
C LEU A 118 -15.83 0.75 10.14
N LEU A 119 -14.90 -0.13 9.78
CA LEU A 119 -15.17 -1.56 9.56
C LEU A 119 -15.62 -2.24 10.86
N ASP A 120 -14.91 -2.00 11.97
CA ASP A 120 -15.26 -2.52 13.30
C ASP A 120 -16.63 -2.05 13.76
N ALA A 121 -16.94 -0.76 13.57
CA ALA A 121 -18.25 -0.19 13.92
C ALA A 121 -19.41 -0.85 13.18
N LYS A 122 -19.14 -1.47 12.02
CA LYS A 122 -20.10 -2.23 11.22
C LYS A 122 -19.91 -3.75 11.27
N SER A 123 -18.96 -4.23 12.08
CA SER A 123 -18.59 -5.65 12.14
C SER A 123 -18.23 -6.25 10.78
N ILE A 124 -17.59 -5.46 9.91
CA ILE A 124 -17.07 -5.94 8.62
C ILE A 124 -15.70 -6.60 8.87
N PRO A 125 -15.54 -7.90 8.60
CA PRO A 125 -14.26 -8.59 8.79
C PRO A 125 -13.16 -7.98 7.94
N TRP A 126 -12.03 -7.68 8.57
CA TRP A 126 -10.85 -7.16 7.89
C TRP A 126 -9.57 -7.84 8.33
N LYS A 127 -8.54 -7.81 7.48
CA LYS A 127 -7.22 -8.36 7.81
C LYS A 127 -6.09 -7.64 7.10
N TYR A 128 -4.96 -7.49 7.79
CA TYR A 128 -3.74 -6.88 7.27
C TYR A 128 -2.64 -7.94 7.23
N TYR A 129 -2.28 -8.38 6.03
CA TYR A 129 -1.24 -9.39 5.80
C TYR A 129 0.09 -8.68 5.54
N VAL A 130 1.09 -8.92 6.38
CA VAL A 130 2.34 -8.14 6.39
C VAL A 130 3.52 -8.99 6.88
N PRO A 131 4.78 -8.68 6.50
CA PRO A 131 5.95 -9.40 6.98
C PRO A 131 6.15 -9.27 8.49
N PRO A 132 6.73 -10.29 9.16
CA PRO A 132 6.97 -10.23 10.60
C PRO A 132 7.93 -9.10 10.97
N LEU A 133 7.62 -8.42 12.07
CA LEU A 133 8.53 -7.43 12.66
C LEU A 133 9.76 -8.14 13.24
N THR A 134 10.95 -7.61 12.98
CA THR A 134 12.18 -8.10 13.60
C THR A 134 12.87 -6.97 14.37
N LYS A 135 13.42 -7.26 15.56
CA LYS A 135 14.03 -6.26 16.44
C LYS A 135 15.25 -5.54 15.86
N THR A 136 15.86 -6.11 14.82
CA THR A 136 17.17 -5.71 14.30
C THR A 136 17.11 -5.04 12.94
N ALA A 137 15.94 -4.98 12.31
CA ALA A 137 15.81 -4.46 10.97
C ALA A 137 14.59 -3.56 10.84
N ILE A 138 14.76 -2.52 10.04
CA ILE A 138 13.72 -1.67 9.42
C ILE A 138 12.67 -2.53 8.66
N ALA A 139 12.94 -3.83 8.49
CA ALA A 139 12.17 -4.83 7.76
C ALA A 139 10.67 -4.84 8.11
N GLY A 140 9.83 -4.40 7.17
CA GLY A 140 8.38 -4.53 7.25
C GLY A 140 7.68 -3.61 8.25
N ALA A 141 8.38 -3.08 9.27
CA ALA A 141 7.82 -2.12 10.22
C ALA A 141 7.34 -0.84 9.51
N ILE A 142 8.07 -0.40 8.50
CA ILE A 142 7.77 0.81 7.73
C ILE A 142 6.48 0.67 6.92
N TRP A 143 6.23 -0.54 6.43
CA TRP A 143 5.04 -0.90 5.65
C TRP A 143 3.91 -1.46 6.52
N ASN A 144 4.11 -1.56 7.84
CA ASN A 144 3.07 -1.99 8.76
C ASN A 144 2.34 -0.78 9.32
N ALA A 145 1.35 -0.29 8.55
CA ALA A 145 0.58 0.87 8.92
C ALA A 145 -0.07 0.75 10.31
N TYR A 146 -0.46 -0.47 10.71
CA TYR A 146 -1.10 -0.72 12.00
C TYR A 146 -0.12 -0.88 13.18
N ASP A 147 1.20 -0.97 12.94
CA ASP A 147 2.20 -0.98 14.01
C ASP A 147 2.37 0.38 14.68
N VAL A 148 1.88 1.48 14.08
CA VAL A 148 1.81 2.80 14.74
C VAL A 148 0.47 3.09 15.39
N ILE A 149 -0.55 2.27 15.12
CA ILE A 149 -1.89 2.45 15.66
C ILE A 149 -1.95 1.76 17.02
N TRP A 150 -1.69 2.52 18.09
CA TRP A 150 -1.58 2.00 19.45
C TRP A 150 -2.74 1.05 19.86
N PRO A 151 -4.03 1.38 19.61
CA PRO A 151 -5.14 0.47 19.95
C PRO A 151 -5.07 -0.88 19.21
N VAL A 152 -4.52 -0.93 18.00
CA VAL A 152 -4.32 -2.17 17.26
C VAL A 152 -3.12 -2.91 17.82
N ARG A 153 -1.95 -2.26 17.91
CA ARG A 153 -0.68 -2.90 18.31
C ARG A 153 -0.70 -3.54 19.70
N TYR A 154 -1.36 -2.90 20.66
CA TYR A 154 -1.48 -3.39 22.04
C TYR A 154 -2.87 -3.96 22.35
N GLY A 155 -3.74 -4.04 21.35
CA GLY A 155 -5.07 -4.64 21.45
C GLY A 155 -5.13 -6.07 20.93
N PRO A 156 -6.31 -6.71 21.01
CA PRO A 156 -6.53 -8.07 20.50
C PRO A 156 -6.32 -8.17 18.98
N GLU A 157 -6.61 -7.09 18.26
CA GLU A 157 -6.52 -6.99 16.78
C GLU A 157 -5.13 -7.27 16.24
N TRP A 158 -4.07 -7.01 17.01
CA TRP A 158 -2.70 -7.37 16.65
C TRP A 158 -2.53 -8.86 16.37
N THR A 159 -3.32 -9.71 17.03
CA THR A 159 -3.23 -11.18 16.90
C THR A 159 -4.34 -11.77 16.04
N THR A 160 -5.46 -11.07 15.88
CA THR A 160 -6.61 -11.55 15.11
C THR A 160 -6.65 -11.01 13.68
N ASN A 161 -6.29 -9.74 13.50
CA ASN A 161 -6.45 -9.01 12.23
C ASN A 161 -5.10 -8.70 11.57
N VAL A 162 -4.02 -8.49 12.34
CA VAL A 162 -2.68 -8.35 11.77
C VAL A 162 -2.05 -9.74 11.62
N SER A 163 -1.74 -10.14 10.40
CA SER A 163 -1.36 -11.51 10.06
C SER A 163 0.05 -11.60 9.51
N PHE A 164 0.90 -12.29 10.28
CA PHE A 164 2.28 -12.60 9.93
C PHE A 164 2.47 -14.11 9.67
N PRO A 165 3.27 -14.51 8.68
CA PRO A 165 3.77 -13.68 7.58
C PRO A 165 2.65 -13.33 6.58
N GLU A 166 2.93 -12.37 5.71
CA GLU A 166 2.06 -11.88 4.63
C GLU A 166 1.50 -13.01 3.75
N LYS A 167 2.31 -14.04 3.46
CA LYS A 167 1.89 -15.24 2.71
C LYS A 167 0.77 -16.07 3.34
N ASN A 168 0.34 -15.78 4.57
CA ASN A 168 -0.87 -16.36 5.15
C ASN A 168 -2.13 -16.09 4.30
N ILE A 169 -2.12 -15.05 3.45
CA ILE A 169 -3.18 -14.78 2.48
C ILE A 169 -3.53 -16.02 1.64
N PHE A 170 -2.53 -16.79 1.19
CA PHE A 170 -2.77 -17.98 0.37
C PHE A 170 -3.49 -19.09 1.12
N ARG A 171 -3.20 -19.23 2.42
CA ARG A 171 -3.92 -20.17 3.29
C ARG A 171 -5.36 -19.75 3.44
N ASP A 172 -5.61 -18.47 3.73
CA ASP A 172 -6.95 -17.96 4.01
C ASP A 172 -7.85 -18.00 2.75
N ILE A 173 -7.31 -17.69 1.57
CA ILE A 173 -8.01 -17.90 0.29
C ILE A 173 -8.41 -19.37 0.11
N ARG A 174 -7.45 -20.29 0.27
CA ARG A 174 -7.67 -21.74 0.10
C ARG A 174 -8.65 -22.31 1.12
N ALA A 175 -8.62 -21.80 2.35
CA ALA A 175 -9.48 -22.26 3.45
C ALA A 175 -10.89 -21.64 3.41
N GLY A 176 -11.19 -20.72 2.49
CA GLY A 176 -12.47 -20.03 2.50
C GLY A 176 -12.61 -19.03 3.66
N ALA A 177 -11.51 -18.41 4.07
CA ALA A 177 -11.41 -17.48 5.19
C ALA A 177 -10.80 -16.11 4.81
N LEU A 178 -10.93 -15.68 3.54
CA LEU A 178 -10.53 -14.34 3.12
C LEU A 178 -11.55 -13.34 3.73
N PRO A 179 -11.10 -12.25 4.38
CA PRO A 179 -12.00 -11.24 4.94
C PRO A 179 -12.66 -10.41 3.82
N ASP A 180 -13.64 -9.59 4.22
CA ASP A 180 -14.34 -8.68 3.32
C ASP A 180 -13.45 -7.51 2.86
N VAL A 181 -12.51 -7.07 3.72
CA VAL A 181 -11.47 -6.09 3.39
C VAL A 181 -10.10 -6.63 3.77
N ALA A 182 -9.18 -6.70 2.81
CA ALA A 182 -7.82 -7.19 3.03
C ALA A 182 -6.78 -6.22 2.46
N TRP A 183 -5.76 -5.92 3.26
CA TRP A 183 -4.51 -5.32 2.78
C TRP A 183 -3.43 -6.40 2.76
N VAL A 184 -2.64 -6.46 1.69
CA VAL A 184 -1.59 -7.46 1.53
C VAL A 184 -0.29 -6.78 1.12
N ILE A 185 0.65 -6.74 2.06
CA ILE A 185 1.91 -6.02 1.95
C ILE A 185 3.01 -7.05 1.73
N PRO A 186 3.80 -6.95 0.64
CA PRO A 186 4.91 -7.86 0.39
C PRO A 186 6.04 -7.67 1.41
N ASP A 187 6.95 -8.65 1.46
CA ASP A 187 8.28 -8.41 2.04
C ASP A 187 9.20 -7.72 1.03
N ASN A 188 10.37 -7.25 1.51
CA ASN A 188 11.29 -6.48 0.67
C ASN A 188 11.67 -7.24 -0.63
N VAL A 189 12.03 -8.51 -0.52
CA VAL A 189 12.54 -9.31 -1.66
C VAL A 189 11.47 -9.76 -2.64
N ASN A 190 10.20 -9.60 -2.26
CA ASN A 190 9.01 -9.91 -3.04
C ASN A 190 8.15 -8.65 -3.29
N SER A 191 8.72 -7.47 -3.09
CA SER A 191 8.15 -6.17 -3.46
C SER A 191 8.80 -5.64 -4.74
N ASP A 192 8.30 -4.52 -5.25
CA ASP A 192 8.89 -3.79 -6.37
C ASP A 192 9.93 -2.74 -5.89
N HIS A 193 10.31 -2.76 -4.60
CA HIS A 193 11.23 -1.77 -4.04
C HIS A 193 12.61 -1.82 -4.74
N GLY A 194 13.06 -0.68 -5.24
CA GLY A 194 14.31 -0.55 -5.98
C GLY A 194 15.56 -0.39 -5.09
N GLY A 195 16.74 -0.42 -5.71
CA GLY A 195 18.00 0.02 -5.08
C GLY A 195 19.18 -0.96 -5.18
N PRO A 196 20.42 -0.45 -5.05
CA PRO A 196 21.66 -1.21 -5.25
C PRO A 196 21.93 -2.27 -4.16
N PHE A 197 21.28 -2.15 -3.01
CA PHE A 197 21.46 -3.05 -1.87
C PHE A 197 20.61 -4.32 -1.95
N PHE A 198 19.70 -4.41 -2.92
CA PHE A 198 18.68 -5.45 -3.00
C PHE A 198 18.86 -6.21 -4.31
N GLY A 199 19.66 -7.27 -4.25
CA GLY A 199 20.14 -7.98 -5.42
C GLY A 199 19.02 -8.42 -6.37
N ARG A 200 19.07 -7.92 -7.62
CA ARG A 200 18.69 -8.47 -8.94
C ARG A 200 17.51 -9.46 -9.07
N THR A 201 16.63 -9.58 -8.09
CA THR A 201 15.51 -10.51 -8.10
C THR A 201 14.25 -9.76 -7.71
N ASP A 202 13.83 -8.83 -8.55
CA ASP A 202 12.48 -8.28 -8.47
C ASP A 202 11.50 -9.44 -8.65
N LYS A 203 10.78 -9.77 -7.57
CA LYS A 203 9.75 -10.81 -7.56
C LYS A 203 8.37 -10.22 -7.31
N GLY A 204 8.24 -8.91 -7.15
CA GLY A 204 6.97 -8.24 -6.89
C GLY A 204 5.91 -8.52 -7.94
N PRO A 205 6.21 -8.44 -9.26
CA PRO A 205 5.23 -8.79 -10.29
C PRO A 205 4.73 -10.22 -10.18
N SER A 206 5.61 -11.15 -9.77
CA SER A 206 5.22 -12.54 -9.54
C SER A 206 4.42 -12.71 -8.25
N TRP A 207 4.81 -12.06 -7.15
CA TRP A 207 4.12 -12.13 -5.87
C TRP A 207 2.66 -11.67 -6.01
N VAL A 208 2.45 -10.48 -6.57
CA VAL A 208 1.12 -9.91 -6.82
C VAL A 208 0.31 -10.83 -7.74
N SER A 209 0.92 -11.33 -8.82
CA SER A 209 0.26 -12.26 -9.74
C SER A 209 -0.21 -13.53 -9.07
N GLN A 210 0.54 -14.06 -8.11
CA GLN A 210 0.14 -15.27 -7.41
C GLN A 210 -1.05 -15.03 -6.47
N ILE A 211 -1.18 -13.84 -5.88
CA ILE A 211 -2.38 -13.45 -5.11
C ILE A 211 -3.58 -13.30 -6.05
N VAL A 212 -3.43 -12.57 -7.16
CA VAL A 212 -4.47 -12.40 -8.19
C VAL A 212 -4.94 -13.76 -8.72
N ASN A 213 -4.01 -14.66 -9.05
CA ASN A 213 -4.32 -16.01 -9.49
C ASN A 213 -5.02 -16.84 -8.40
N ALA A 214 -4.62 -16.71 -7.14
CA ALA A 214 -5.25 -17.43 -6.04
C ALA A 214 -6.71 -16.98 -5.85
N ILE A 215 -6.99 -15.68 -5.89
CA ILE A 215 -8.35 -15.14 -5.80
C ILE A 215 -9.15 -15.53 -7.05
N GLY A 216 -8.60 -15.28 -8.24
CA GLY A 216 -9.25 -15.52 -9.52
C GLY A 216 -9.61 -16.98 -9.82
N THR A 217 -8.90 -17.94 -9.22
CA THR A 217 -9.21 -19.38 -9.33
C THR A 217 -10.04 -19.92 -8.16
N SER A 218 -10.44 -19.06 -7.23
CA SER A 218 -11.22 -19.44 -6.05
C SER A 218 -12.69 -19.01 -6.15
N ARG A 219 -13.49 -19.38 -5.14
CA ARG A 219 -14.87 -18.92 -4.96
C ARG A 219 -15.02 -17.40 -4.84
N TYR A 220 -13.94 -16.68 -4.52
CA TYR A 220 -13.97 -15.23 -4.32
C TYR A 220 -14.02 -14.43 -5.62
N TRP A 221 -13.61 -15.03 -6.74
CA TRP A 221 -13.44 -14.30 -8.00
C TRP A 221 -14.66 -13.46 -8.36
N THR A 222 -15.87 -14.03 -8.26
CA THR A 222 -17.12 -13.38 -8.69
C THR A 222 -17.55 -12.18 -7.85
N SER A 223 -16.88 -11.91 -6.73
CA SER A 223 -17.26 -10.88 -5.76
C SER A 223 -16.07 -10.08 -5.19
N THR A 224 -14.92 -10.10 -5.85
CA THR A 224 -13.72 -9.37 -5.37
C THR A 224 -13.27 -8.31 -6.38
N ALA A 225 -12.87 -7.16 -5.85
CA ALA A 225 -12.02 -6.21 -6.53
C ALA A 225 -10.64 -6.24 -5.88
N ILE A 226 -9.58 -6.38 -6.69
CA ILE A 226 -8.19 -6.30 -6.26
C ILE A 226 -7.64 -4.98 -6.79
N ILE A 227 -7.21 -4.11 -5.89
CA ILE A 227 -6.58 -2.83 -6.22
C ILE A 227 -5.09 -2.99 -5.95
N ILE A 228 -4.28 -2.84 -6.99
CA ILE A 228 -2.82 -2.93 -6.92
C ILE A 228 -2.30 -1.51 -7.09
N VAL A 229 -1.55 -1.03 -6.12
CA VAL A 229 -1.01 0.32 -6.07
C VAL A 229 0.35 0.29 -5.39
N TRP A 230 1.20 1.26 -5.73
CA TRP A 230 2.50 1.49 -5.10
C TRP A 230 2.32 2.59 -4.06
N ASP A 231 3.02 2.48 -2.95
CA ASP A 231 2.97 3.42 -1.83
C ASP A 231 3.67 4.75 -2.19
N ASP A 232 4.83 4.67 -2.83
CA ASP A 232 5.56 5.84 -3.34
C ASP A 232 6.20 5.59 -4.72
N TRP A 233 6.90 6.59 -5.24
CA TRP A 233 7.49 6.57 -6.58
C TRP A 233 8.91 6.01 -6.64
N GLY A 234 9.48 5.58 -5.50
CA GLY A 234 10.80 4.94 -5.39
C GLY A 234 12.00 5.81 -5.78
N GLY A 235 11.83 7.14 -5.85
CA GLY A 235 12.88 8.06 -6.29
C GLY A 235 13.02 8.21 -7.82
N TRP A 236 12.16 7.56 -8.61
CA TRP A 236 12.17 7.60 -10.08
C TRP A 236 11.39 8.78 -10.65
N TYR A 237 11.74 9.19 -11.87
CA TYR A 237 11.14 10.31 -12.58
C TYR A 237 9.75 9.95 -13.14
N ASP A 238 8.79 10.85 -12.95
CA ASP A 238 7.57 10.94 -13.77
C ASP A 238 7.51 12.35 -14.39
N HIS A 239 6.97 12.44 -15.60
CA HIS A 239 6.87 13.70 -16.35
C HIS A 239 5.69 14.57 -15.93
N VAL A 240 4.71 14.02 -15.21
CA VAL A 240 3.53 14.73 -14.74
C VAL A 240 3.85 15.40 -13.42
N ALA A 241 3.77 16.73 -13.41
CA ALA A 241 3.90 17.51 -12.18
C ALA A 241 2.78 17.13 -11.19
N PRO A 242 3.10 16.83 -9.92
CA PRO A 242 2.10 16.48 -8.93
C PRO A 242 1.07 17.60 -8.68
N PRO A 243 -0.25 17.28 -8.68
CA PRO A 243 -1.29 18.26 -8.39
C PRO A 243 -1.13 18.90 -6.99
N GLN A 244 -1.27 20.22 -6.91
CA GLN A 244 -1.19 20.97 -5.67
C GLN A 244 -2.60 21.25 -5.15
N LEU A 245 -3.11 20.39 -4.26
CA LEU A 245 -4.50 20.44 -3.76
C LEU A 245 -4.61 21.00 -2.34
N ASP A 246 -3.54 20.89 -1.56
CA ASP A 246 -3.40 21.43 -0.22
C ASP A 246 -1.95 21.91 -0.05
N TYR A 247 -1.52 22.16 1.19
CA TYR A 247 -0.14 22.61 1.42
C TYR A 247 0.84 21.49 1.02
N ALA A 248 0.64 20.25 1.44
CA ALA A 248 1.54 19.15 1.10
C ALA A 248 1.56 18.84 -0.41
N GLY A 249 0.41 18.99 -1.08
CA GLY A 249 0.21 18.57 -2.47
C GLY A 249 0.23 17.04 -2.60
N LEU A 250 -0.27 16.52 -3.72
CA LEU A 250 -0.17 15.09 -4.00
C LEU A 250 1.29 14.68 -4.28
N GLY A 251 1.60 13.40 -4.11
CA GLY A 251 2.91 12.83 -4.43
C GLY A 251 3.14 12.64 -5.93
N ILE A 252 4.31 12.11 -6.29
CA ILE A 252 4.63 11.75 -7.69
C ILE A 252 3.75 10.58 -8.12
N ARG A 253 3.27 10.63 -9.38
CA ARG A 253 2.34 9.65 -9.91
C ARG A 253 2.85 8.21 -9.76
N VAL A 254 1.96 7.32 -9.32
CA VAL A 254 2.15 5.88 -9.24
C VAL A 254 1.09 5.15 -10.09
N PRO A 255 1.32 3.91 -10.54
CA PRO A 255 0.27 3.17 -11.23
C PRO A 255 -0.83 2.72 -10.25
N MET A 256 -2.07 2.61 -10.73
CA MET A 256 -3.09 1.80 -10.08
C MET A 256 -3.68 0.81 -11.07
N ILE A 257 -3.66 -0.48 -10.75
CA ILE A 257 -4.29 -1.54 -11.55
C ILE A 257 -5.47 -2.09 -10.77
N VAL A 258 -6.62 -2.21 -11.42
CA VAL A 258 -7.82 -2.80 -10.82
C VAL A 258 -8.19 -4.09 -11.54
N VAL A 259 -8.18 -5.19 -10.80
CA VAL A 259 -8.51 -6.54 -11.28
C VAL A 259 -9.81 -7.00 -10.62
N SER A 260 -10.84 -7.25 -11.42
CA SER A 260 -12.15 -7.70 -10.97
C SER A 260 -12.93 -8.32 -12.13
N PRO A 261 -13.86 -9.27 -11.90
CA PRO A 261 -14.83 -9.68 -12.91
C PRO A 261 -15.71 -8.52 -13.41
N TYR A 262 -15.80 -7.42 -12.65
CA TYR A 262 -16.55 -6.20 -13.01
C TYR A 262 -15.65 -5.05 -13.50
N ALA A 263 -14.33 -5.23 -13.54
CA ALA A 263 -13.44 -4.23 -14.14
C ALA A 263 -13.65 -4.21 -15.66
N LYS A 264 -13.64 -3.00 -16.23
CA LYS A 264 -13.63 -2.81 -17.69
C LYS A 264 -12.40 -3.47 -18.30
N SER A 265 -12.50 -4.00 -19.52
CA SER A 265 -11.41 -4.74 -20.16
C SER A 265 -10.48 -3.82 -20.94
N GLY A 266 -9.17 -3.86 -20.64
CA GLY A 266 -8.17 -3.05 -21.33
C GLY A 266 -8.45 -1.55 -21.24
N TYR A 267 -9.07 -1.11 -20.14
CA TYR A 267 -9.50 0.27 -19.96
C TYR A 267 -8.43 1.08 -19.25
N VAL A 268 -8.14 2.28 -19.76
CA VAL A 268 -7.28 3.24 -19.07
C VAL A 268 -8.16 4.37 -18.55
N SER A 269 -8.22 4.50 -17.22
CA SER A 269 -8.84 5.65 -16.57
C SER A 269 -7.82 6.79 -16.51
N HIS A 270 -8.29 7.98 -16.87
CA HIS A 270 -7.54 9.24 -16.77
C HIS A 270 -8.06 10.14 -15.64
N THR A 271 -8.93 9.58 -14.79
CA THR A 271 -9.44 10.30 -13.62
C THR A 271 -8.32 10.46 -12.61
N GLN A 272 -8.16 11.67 -12.06
CA GLN A 272 -7.19 11.92 -11.01
C GLN A 272 -7.61 11.21 -9.71
N TYR A 273 -6.77 10.31 -9.23
CA TYR A 273 -6.97 9.55 -8.01
C TYR A 273 -5.86 9.84 -6.99
N GLU A 274 -6.19 9.53 -5.74
CA GLU A 274 -5.26 9.52 -4.61
C GLU A 274 -5.56 8.36 -3.67
N PHE A 275 -4.75 8.10 -2.63
CA PHE A 275 -5.04 6.99 -1.71
C PHE A 275 -6.39 7.15 -1.00
N GLY A 276 -6.83 8.38 -0.76
CA GLY A 276 -8.21 8.68 -0.35
C GLY A 276 -9.29 8.15 -1.30
N SER A 277 -9.01 7.98 -2.59
CA SER A 277 -9.94 7.39 -3.58
C SER A 277 -10.19 5.90 -3.29
N ILE A 278 -9.17 5.18 -2.78
CA ILE A 278 -9.27 3.78 -2.38
C ILE A 278 -10.07 3.67 -1.07
N VAL A 279 -9.79 4.55 -0.10
CA VAL A 279 -10.55 4.64 1.16
C VAL A 279 -12.02 4.92 0.87
N LYS A 280 -12.30 5.94 0.05
CA LYS A 280 -13.65 6.31 -0.40
C LYS A 280 -14.40 5.13 -1.04
N PHE A 281 -13.70 4.33 -1.86
CA PHE A 281 -14.27 3.15 -2.50
C PHE A 281 -14.71 2.09 -1.49
N VAL A 282 -13.87 1.76 -0.51
CA VAL A 282 -14.20 0.77 0.52
C VAL A 282 -15.38 1.26 1.38
N GLU A 283 -15.36 2.54 1.72
CA GLU A 283 -16.47 3.19 2.43
C GLU A 283 -17.77 3.11 1.66
N ASP A 284 -17.75 3.35 0.35
CA ASP A 284 -18.94 3.26 -0.50
C ASP A 284 -19.48 1.82 -0.58
N VAL A 285 -18.59 0.84 -0.80
CA VAL A 285 -18.95 -0.59 -0.91
C VAL A 285 -19.69 -1.09 0.33
N TRP A 286 -19.24 -0.69 1.53
CA TRP A 286 -19.83 -1.13 2.81
C TRP A 286 -20.71 -0.06 3.47
N SER A 287 -20.98 1.04 2.75
CA SER A 287 -21.75 2.21 3.20
C SER A 287 -21.28 2.78 4.55
N LEU A 288 -19.98 2.79 4.81
CA LEU A 288 -19.38 3.00 6.14
C LEU A 288 -19.57 4.40 6.72
N GLY A 289 -19.91 5.39 5.89
CA GLY A 289 -19.71 6.80 6.20
C GLY A 289 -18.35 7.26 5.66
N ARG A 290 -17.89 8.44 6.10
CA ARG A 290 -16.57 9.01 5.78
C ARG A 290 -15.72 9.09 7.04
N LEU A 291 -14.42 8.92 6.89
CA LEU A 291 -13.42 9.26 7.91
C LEU A 291 -13.30 10.78 8.11
N GLY A 292 -13.54 11.56 7.05
CA GLY A 292 -13.40 13.03 7.10
C GLY A 292 -11.95 13.47 6.85
N THR A 293 -11.26 12.77 5.96
CA THR A 293 -9.88 12.97 5.52
C THR A 293 -9.91 13.37 4.03
N THR A 294 -8.97 12.89 3.21
CA THR A 294 -9.07 13.12 1.75
C THR A 294 -10.14 12.28 1.06
N ASP A 295 -10.71 11.28 1.73
CA ASP A 295 -11.87 10.52 1.26
C ASP A 295 -13.06 11.41 0.83
N GLU A 296 -13.23 12.58 1.44
CA GLU A 296 -14.23 13.58 1.06
C GLU A 296 -13.93 14.23 -0.29
N ARG A 297 -12.67 14.66 -0.51
CA ARG A 297 -12.24 15.34 -1.74
C ARG A 297 -11.91 14.41 -2.90
N ALA A 298 -11.48 13.19 -2.59
CA ALA A 298 -11.03 12.21 -3.55
C ALA A 298 -12.14 11.81 -4.53
N ASN A 299 -11.75 11.54 -5.78
CA ASN A 299 -12.65 11.01 -6.80
C ASN A 299 -12.99 9.54 -6.51
N SER A 300 -14.18 9.11 -6.92
CA SER A 300 -14.55 7.69 -6.86
C SER A 300 -13.85 6.92 -7.98
N ILE A 301 -13.29 5.75 -7.67
CA ILE A 301 -12.70 4.86 -8.68
C ILE A 301 -13.75 4.11 -9.52
N ASN A 302 -15.04 4.42 -9.38
CA ASN A 302 -16.12 3.68 -10.04
C ASN A 302 -16.05 3.70 -11.58
N ASP A 303 -15.31 4.62 -12.19
CA ASP A 303 -15.15 4.66 -13.64
C ASP A 303 -14.41 3.43 -14.21
N VAL A 304 -13.61 2.72 -13.41
CA VAL A 304 -12.87 1.52 -13.85
C VAL A 304 -13.76 0.28 -13.90
N PHE A 305 -14.95 0.36 -13.32
CA PHE A 305 -15.91 -0.74 -13.23
C PHE A 305 -17.08 -0.57 -14.21
N ASP A 306 -17.64 -1.69 -14.64
CA ASP A 306 -18.98 -1.78 -15.21
C ASP A 306 -19.78 -2.81 -14.39
N PHE A 307 -20.51 -2.33 -13.39
CA PHE A 307 -21.32 -3.19 -12.53
C PHE A 307 -22.62 -3.71 -13.20
N LYS A 308 -22.92 -3.26 -14.43
CA LYS A 308 -24.05 -3.81 -15.20
C LYS A 308 -23.65 -5.06 -15.99
N GLN A 309 -22.35 -5.30 -16.16
CA GLN A 309 -21.84 -6.47 -16.85
C GLN A 309 -21.97 -7.73 -15.97
N MET A 310 -22.16 -8.89 -16.61
CA MET A 310 -22.03 -10.17 -15.90
C MET A 310 -20.59 -10.40 -15.47
N ALA A 311 -20.39 -11.06 -14.33
CA ALA A 311 -19.06 -11.41 -13.84
C ALA A 311 -18.24 -12.13 -14.92
N ARG A 312 -17.17 -11.49 -15.39
CA ARG A 312 -16.30 -12.04 -16.43
C ARG A 312 -15.54 -13.26 -15.90
N PRO A 313 -15.30 -14.30 -16.71
CA PRO A 313 -14.46 -15.43 -16.29
C PRO A 313 -13.01 -14.96 -16.05
N PHE A 314 -12.38 -15.51 -15.00
CA PHE A 314 -10.99 -15.21 -14.69
C PHE A 314 -10.06 -15.74 -15.78
N LYS A 315 -9.05 -14.94 -16.11
CA LYS A 315 -7.95 -15.31 -16.99
C LYS A 315 -6.65 -15.29 -16.19
N PRO A 316 -5.94 -16.43 -16.08
CA PRO A 316 -4.69 -16.50 -15.32
C PRO A 316 -3.65 -15.49 -15.79
N ILE A 317 -2.89 -14.96 -14.83
CA ILE A 317 -1.76 -14.07 -15.04
C ILE A 317 -0.46 -14.90 -14.97
N PRO A 318 0.24 -15.13 -16.10
CA PRO A 318 1.51 -15.85 -16.08
C PRO A 318 2.57 -15.05 -15.32
N ALA A 319 3.37 -15.75 -14.52
CA ALA A 319 4.48 -15.18 -13.77
C ALA A 319 5.64 -16.18 -13.66
N PRO A 320 6.90 -15.72 -13.64
CA PRO A 320 8.07 -16.59 -13.47
C PRO A 320 8.06 -17.41 -12.17
N TYR A 321 7.60 -16.84 -11.06
CA TYR A 321 7.56 -17.53 -9.76
C TYR A 321 6.15 -17.99 -9.38
N SER A 322 6.05 -19.25 -8.96
CA SER A 322 4.77 -19.88 -8.60
C SER A 322 4.35 -19.58 -7.16
N ARG A 323 3.07 -19.80 -6.82
CA ARG A 323 2.55 -19.68 -5.43
C ARG A 323 3.35 -20.57 -4.47
N LYS A 324 3.68 -21.78 -4.91
CA LYS A 324 4.44 -22.76 -4.11
C LYS A 324 5.86 -22.27 -3.80
N PHE A 325 6.45 -21.47 -4.68
CA PHE A 325 7.76 -20.84 -4.43
C PHE A 325 7.65 -19.92 -3.21
N PHE A 326 6.69 -19.00 -3.21
CA PHE A 326 6.49 -18.07 -2.10
C PHE A 326 6.03 -18.75 -0.80
N GLU A 327 5.10 -19.72 -0.87
CA GLU A 327 4.65 -20.47 0.32
C GLU A 327 5.83 -21.17 1.05
N ARG A 328 6.87 -21.56 0.29
CA ARG A 328 8.08 -22.24 0.80
C ARG A 328 9.20 -21.32 1.28
N GLN A 329 9.17 -20.04 0.94
CA GLN A 329 10.19 -19.10 1.43
C GLN A 329 10.11 -19.01 2.96
N PRO A 330 11.24 -18.93 3.69
CA PRO A 330 11.18 -18.55 5.10
C PRO A 330 10.57 -17.15 5.23
N PRO A 331 9.88 -16.81 6.35
CA PRO A 331 9.47 -15.44 6.61
C PRO A 331 10.68 -14.49 6.49
N SER A 332 10.50 -13.35 5.83
CA SER A 332 11.58 -12.37 5.66
C SER A 332 12.03 -11.81 7.01
N ASN A 333 13.35 -11.62 7.13
CA ASN A 333 14.01 -10.90 8.21
C ASN A 333 14.85 -9.72 7.69
N LEU A 334 14.70 -9.38 6.39
CA LEU A 334 15.57 -8.44 5.69
C LEU A 334 15.00 -7.02 5.74
N PRO A 335 15.81 -6.00 6.14
CA PRO A 335 15.37 -4.60 6.15
C PRO A 335 14.89 -4.16 4.78
N VAL A 336 13.82 -3.36 4.77
CA VAL A 336 13.25 -2.74 3.57
C VAL A 336 14.18 -1.64 3.06
N ASP A 337 14.67 -0.81 3.98
CA ASP A 337 15.73 0.17 3.74
C ASP A 337 16.94 -0.16 4.59
N GLY A 338 18.08 -0.40 3.94
CA GLY A 338 19.37 -0.48 4.62
C GLY A 338 19.97 0.92 4.68
N TYR A 339 19.86 1.59 5.83
CA TYR A 339 20.74 2.72 6.14
C TYR A 339 22.03 2.23 6.79
#